data_AF-A0A3Q2XD46-F1
#
_entry.id   AF-A0A3Q2XD46-F1
#
_cell.length_a   1.000
_cell.length_b   1.000
_cell.length_c   1.000
_cell.angle_alpha   90.00
_cell.angle_beta   90.00
_cell.angle_gamma   90.00
#
_symmetry.space_group_name_H-M   'P 1'
#
loop_
_entity.id
_entity.type
_entity.pdbx_description
1 polymer ?
#
loop_
_entity_poly.entity_id
_entity_poly.type
_entity_poly.pdbx_seq_one_letter_code
_entity_poly.pdbx_strand_id
1 'polypeptide(L)'
;MDWKTFQALLSGVNKYSTAFGRLWLSVVFVFRVLVYVVAAERVWGDEQKDFDCNTKQPGCANVCYDHYFPISHIRLWALQLIFVTCPSLMVVMHVAYRDDRERKYKAKHGENTKLYNNTGKKHGGLWWTYLISLFAKTGIEIAFLYILHRIYNSFYLPRLVKCEVSPCPNIVDCYIGHPTEKKVFTYFMVGASALCIVLNICEIFYLIYKRIVQCAKKVKRRNRFPPYRPSAIRLEEKIRASAPNLSIS
;
A
#
# COMPACT_ATOMS: atom_id res chain seq x y z
N MET A 1 0.01 22.38 6.72
CA MET A 1 0.15 21.50 5.54
C MET A 1 -0.38 22.24 4.33
N ASP A 2 0.43 22.45 3.29
CA ASP A 2 0.03 23.19 2.09
C ASP A 2 -1.01 22.44 1.26
N TRP A 3 -2.17 23.07 1.04
CA TRP A 3 -3.28 22.53 0.24
C TRP A 3 -2.86 22.23 -1.21
N LYS A 4 -1.94 23.03 -1.75
CA LYS A 4 -1.44 22.90 -3.12
C LYS A 4 -0.64 21.60 -3.33
N THR A 5 0.12 21.16 -2.34
CA THR A 5 0.91 19.91 -2.41
C THR A 5 -0.01 18.69 -2.35
N PHE A 6 -1.04 18.72 -1.52
CA PHE A 6 -2.06 17.68 -1.44
C PHE A 6 -2.89 17.60 -2.74
N GLN A 7 -3.27 18.75 -3.30
CA GLN A 7 -3.99 18.83 -4.57
C GLN A 7 -3.14 18.37 -5.76
N ALA A 8 -1.84 18.64 -5.77
CA ALA A 8 -0.90 18.13 -6.77
C ALA A 8 -0.76 16.60 -6.69
N LEU A 9 -0.69 16.04 -5.48
CA LEU A 9 -0.66 14.58 -5.28
C LEU A 9 -1.96 13.91 -5.72
N LEU A 10 -3.13 14.49 -5.38
CA LEU A 10 -4.44 13.95 -5.77
C LEU A 10 -4.70 14.04 -7.28
N SER A 11 -4.32 15.15 -7.92
CA SER A 11 -4.53 15.35 -9.37
C SER A 11 -3.65 14.45 -10.24
N GLY A 12 -2.40 14.17 -9.83
CA GLY A 12 -1.51 13.24 -10.52
C GLY A 12 -2.02 11.80 -10.52
N VAL A 13 -2.75 11.40 -9.47
CA VAL A 13 -3.39 10.09 -9.37
C VAL A 13 -4.56 9.93 -10.36
N ASN A 14 -5.23 11.03 -10.75
CA ASN A 14 -6.47 10.97 -11.54
C ASN A 14 -6.26 10.59 -13.03
N LYS A 15 -5.07 10.83 -13.61
CA LYS A 15 -4.93 10.86 -15.08
C LYS A 15 -4.70 9.50 -15.79
N TYR A 16 -4.32 8.40 -15.12
CA TYR A 16 -3.77 7.21 -15.84
C TYR A 16 -4.10 5.75 -15.41
N SER A 17 -5.15 5.47 -14.65
CA SER A 17 -5.73 4.10 -14.50
C SER A 17 -7.15 4.08 -13.94
N THR A 18 -7.85 2.98 -14.23
CA THR A 18 -9.19 2.61 -13.75
C THR A 18 -9.69 3.44 -12.59
N ALA A 19 -10.63 4.34 -12.88
CA ALA A 19 -11.17 5.36 -11.98
C ALA A 19 -11.69 4.77 -10.65
N PHE A 20 -12.14 3.53 -10.67
CA PHE A 20 -12.77 2.87 -9.53
C PHE A 20 -11.78 2.49 -8.40
N GLY A 21 -10.53 2.09 -8.69
CA GLY A 21 -9.60 1.67 -7.63
C GLY A 21 -8.94 2.85 -6.91
N ARG A 22 -8.45 3.83 -7.68
CA ARG A 22 -7.61 4.91 -7.14
C ARG A 22 -8.40 6.04 -6.49
N LEU A 23 -9.60 6.33 -6.99
CA LEU A 23 -10.48 7.30 -6.36
C LEU A 23 -10.98 6.76 -5.02
N TRP A 24 -11.46 5.51 -4.98
CA TRP A 24 -11.94 4.89 -3.75
C TRP A 24 -10.82 4.64 -2.73
N LEU A 25 -9.64 4.15 -3.14
CA LEU A 25 -8.50 4.02 -2.23
C LEU A 25 -8.05 5.38 -1.67
N SER A 26 -8.08 6.43 -2.49
CA SER A 26 -7.77 7.78 -2.02
C SER A 26 -8.84 8.28 -1.04
N VAL A 27 -10.13 8.09 -1.32
CA VAL A 27 -11.22 8.50 -0.43
C VAL A 27 -11.15 7.77 0.90
N VAL A 28 -10.96 6.44 0.90
CA VAL A 28 -10.84 5.65 2.13
C VAL A 28 -9.59 6.05 2.90
N PHE A 29 -8.48 6.34 2.22
CA PHE A 29 -7.26 6.83 2.87
C PHE A 29 -7.47 8.21 3.52
N VAL A 30 -8.11 9.16 2.83
CA VAL A 30 -8.41 10.49 3.39
C VAL A 30 -9.36 10.38 4.58
N PHE A 31 -10.43 9.60 4.45
CA PHE A 31 -11.35 9.33 5.55
C PHE A 31 -10.60 8.77 6.77
N ARG A 32 -9.66 7.86 6.54
CA ARG A 32 -8.86 7.26 7.60
C ARG A 32 -7.89 8.24 8.27
N VAL A 33 -7.27 9.13 7.50
CA VAL A 33 -6.45 10.22 8.07
C VAL A 33 -7.32 11.15 8.90
N LEU A 34 -8.52 11.49 8.44
CA LEU A 34 -9.47 12.32 9.19
C LEU A 34 -9.85 11.65 10.52
N VAL A 35 -10.28 10.38 10.48
CA VAL A 35 -10.63 9.62 11.69
C VAL A 35 -9.44 9.53 12.65
N TYR A 36 -8.24 9.29 12.13
CA TYR A 36 -7.01 9.27 12.93
C TYR A 36 -6.76 10.61 13.63
N VAL A 37 -6.86 11.74 12.93
CA VAL A 37 -6.64 13.09 13.51
C VAL A 37 -7.66 13.36 14.62
N VAL A 38 -8.95 13.11 14.36
CA VAL A 38 -10.01 13.31 15.36
C VAL A 38 -9.78 12.43 16.59
N ALA A 39 -9.44 11.16 16.38
CA ALA A 39 -9.16 10.22 17.47
C ALA A 39 -7.93 10.66 18.28
N ALA A 40 -6.83 11.03 17.62
CA ALA A 40 -5.59 11.45 18.27
C ALA A 40 -5.81 12.63 19.21
N GLU A 41 -6.53 13.65 18.76
CA GLU A 41 -6.74 14.87 19.54
C GLU A 41 -7.79 14.70 20.64
N ARG A 42 -8.90 13.99 20.36
CA ARG A 42 -10.07 13.97 21.26
C ARG A 42 -10.09 12.81 22.24
N VAL A 43 -9.56 11.65 21.86
CA VAL A 43 -9.76 10.40 22.61
C VAL A 43 -8.44 9.86 23.18
N TRP A 44 -7.33 10.08 22.48
CA TRP A 44 -6.01 9.60 22.89
C TRP A 44 -5.08 10.70 23.43
N GLY A 45 -5.52 11.97 23.46
CA GLY A 45 -4.71 13.11 23.92
C GLY A 45 -4.31 13.02 25.39
N ASP A 46 -5.23 12.58 26.26
CA ASP A 46 -5.04 12.48 27.71
C ASP A 46 -5.07 11.01 28.21
N GLU A 47 -4.78 10.04 27.33
CA GLU A 47 -4.92 8.60 27.63
C GLU A 47 -4.17 8.15 28.91
N GLN A 48 -2.99 8.71 29.18
CA GLN A 48 -2.24 8.36 30.39
C GLN A 48 -2.79 9.05 31.65
N LYS A 49 -3.40 10.23 31.52
CA LYS A 49 -3.97 10.95 32.67
C LYS A 49 -5.29 10.32 33.12
N ASP A 50 -6.08 9.82 32.17
CA ASP A 50 -7.37 9.17 32.43
C ASP A 50 -7.23 7.68 32.79
N PHE A 51 -6.00 7.19 32.97
CA PHE A 51 -5.73 5.86 33.47
C PHE A 51 -5.56 5.91 35.00
N ASP A 52 -6.63 5.55 35.70
CA ASP A 52 -6.71 5.68 37.17
C ASP A 52 -6.69 4.31 37.85
N CYS A 53 -5.83 4.13 38.86
CA CYS A 53 -5.71 2.89 39.61
C CYS A 53 -6.15 3.10 41.06
N ASN A 54 -6.91 2.16 41.61
CA ASN A 54 -7.38 2.19 43.00
C ASN A 54 -6.25 1.88 44.00
N THR A 55 -5.29 2.79 44.11
CA THR A 55 -4.14 2.71 45.01
C THR A 55 -3.56 4.10 45.26
N LYS A 56 -2.98 4.31 46.45
CA LYS A 56 -2.21 5.52 46.77
C LYS A 56 -0.70 5.34 46.57
N GLN A 57 -0.28 4.17 46.07
CA GLN A 57 1.13 3.86 45.86
C GLN A 57 1.70 4.68 44.69
N PRO A 58 2.73 5.51 44.92
CA PRO A 58 3.34 6.28 43.84
C PRO A 58 3.99 5.36 42.80
N GLY A 59 3.83 5.71 41.53
CA GLY A 59 4.41 4.97 40.40
C GLY A 59 3.65 3.73 39.95
N CYS A 60 2.70 3.20 40.73
CA CYS A 60 1.91 2.02 40.36
C CYS A 60 1.08 2.26 39.08
N ALA A 61 0.39 3.40 38.98
CA ALA A 61 -0.37 3.74 37.76
C ALA A 61 0.52 3.80 36.51
N ASN A 62 1.72 4.37 36.62
CA ASN A 62 2.65 4.49 35.50
C ASN A 62 3.13 3.13 34.98
N VAL A 63 3.53 2.22 35.87
CA VAL A 63 4.00 0.88 35.46
C VAL A 63 2.87 0.01 34.93
N CYS A 64 1.67 0.13 35.51
CA CYS A 64 0.50 -0.60 35.04
C CYS A 64 0.08 -0.10 33.65
N TYR A 65 0.11 1.21 33.42
CA TYR A 65 -0.15 1.78 32.11
C TYR A 65 0.84 1.24 31.06
N ASP A 66 2.13 1.28 31.34
CA ASP A 66 3.17 0.78 30.41
C ASP A 66 3.04 -0.73 30.14
N HIS A 67 2.68 -1.51 31.16
CA HIS A 67 2.46 -2.95 31.03
C HIS A 67 1.27 -3.32 30.12
N TYR A 68 0.14 -2.62 30.27
CA TYR A 68 -1.07 -2.89 29.47
C TYR A 68 -1.08 -2.19 28.12
N PHE A 69 -0.38 -1.06 27.99
CA PHE A 69 -0.30 -0.25 26.77
C PHE A 69 1.15 -0.01 26.34
N PRO A 70 1.92 -1.06 26.02
CA PRO A 70 3.33 -0.93 25.66
C PRO A 70 3.54 -0.04 24.42
N ILE A 71 2.60 -0.08 23.47
CA ILE A 71 2.54 0.86 22.34
C ILE A 71 1.08 1.25 22.12
N SER A 72 0.72 2.50 22.37
CA SER A 72 -0.65 2.98 22.19
C SER A 72 -1.19 2.76 20.77
N HIS A 73 -2.50 2.50 20.67
CA HIS A 73 -3.22 2.28 19.41
C HIS A 73 -2.95 3.39 18.39
N ILE A 74 -2.97 4.64 18.84
CA ILE A 74 -2.77 5.80 17.99
C ILE A 74 -1.37 5.81 17.35
N ARG A 75 -0.32 5.40 18.09
CA ARG A 75 1.05 5.32 17.55
C ARG A 75 1.15 4.23 16.48
N LEU A 76 0.52 3.07 16.70
CA LEU A 76 0.47 2.01 15.69
C LEU A 76 -0.28 2.45 14.43
N TRP A 77 -1.39 3.17 14.57
CA TRP A 77 -2.11 3.71 13.40
C TRP A 77 -1.31 4.79 12.66
N ALA A 78 -0.58 5.64 13.38
CA ALA A 78 0.30 6.63 12.77
C ALA A 78 1.38 5.95 11.91
N LEU A 79 2.07 4.97 12.48
CA LEU A 79 3.06 4.17 11.75
C LEU A 79 2.43 3.46 10.55
N GLN A 80 1.27 2.85 10.72
CA GLN A 80 0.54 2.18 9.65
C GLN A 80 0.24 3.14 8.49
N LEU A 81 -0.28 4.35 8.78
CA LEU A 81 -0.55 5.37 7.77
C LEU A 81 0.73 5.81 7.03
N ILE A 82 1.83 6.00 7.76
CA ILE A 82 3.13 6.37 7.17
C ILE A 82 3.60 5.27 6.21
N PHE A 83 3.69 4.02 6.69
CA PHE A 83 4.17 2.90 5.88
C PHE A 83 3.29 2.61 4.67
N VAL A 84 1.97 2.78 4.78
CA VAL A 84 1.03 2.63 3.64
C VAL A 84 1.18 3.76 2.62
N THR A 85 1.56 4.95 3.06
CA THR A 85 1.78 6.11 2.20
C THR A 85 3.07 5.99 1.39
N CYS A 86 4.13 5.40 1.96
CA CYS A 86 5.44 5.27 1.33
C CYS A 86 5.39 4.63 -0.08
N PRO A 87 4.76 3.45 -0.31
CA PRO A 87 4.62 2.87 -1.65
C PRO A 87 3.83 3.76 -2.62
N SER A 88 2.83 4.51 -2.13
CA SER A 88 2.07 5.47 -2.96
C SER A 88 2.97 6.59 -3.47
N LEU A 89 3.74 7.20 -2.56
CA LEU A 89 4.66 8.29 -2.90
C LEU A 89 5.77 7.81 -3.84
N MET A 90 6.30 6.60 -3.63
CA MET A 90 7.28 5.99 -4.52
C MET A 90 6.75 5.87 -5.96
N VAL A 91 5.50 5.43 -6.15
CA VAL A 91 4.88 5.33 -7.48
C VAL A 91 4.68 6.71 -8.11
N VAL A 92 4.18 7.69 -7.35
CA VAL A 92 3.98 9.06 -7.84
C VAL A 92 5.33 9.68 -8.24
N MET A 93 6.35 9.53 -7.41
CA MET A 93 7.71 9.98 -7.69
C MET A 93 8.28 9.30 -8.94
N HIS A 94 8.09 7.98 -9.09
CA HIS A 94 8.54 7.26 -10.27
C HIS A 94 7.83 7.74 -11.56
N VAL A 95 6.55 8.09 -11.50
CA VAL A 95 5.82 8.70 -12.63
C VAL A 95 6.39 10.09 -12.93
N ALA A 96 6.52 10.95 -11.92
CA ALA A 96 7.05 12.30 -12.08
C ALA A 96 8.48 12.30 -12.65
N TYR A 97 9.33 11.40 -12.16
CA TYR A 97 10.69 11.21 -12.68
C TYR A 97 10.71 10.79 -14.15
N ARG A 98 9.81 9.89 -14.56
CA ARG A 98 9.69 9.45 -15.95
C ARG A 98 9.19 10.56 -16.86
N ASP A 99 8.25 11.37 -16.39
CA ASP A 99 7.72 12.51 -17.13
C ASP A 99 8.80 13.60 -17.32
N ASP A 100 9.56 13.93 -16.27
CA ASP A 100 10.70 14.86 -16.36
C ASP A 100 11.76 14.36 -17.34
N ARG A 101 12.08 13.06 -17.28
CA ARG A 101 12.99 12.42 -18.23
C ARG A 101 12.49 12.49 -19.68
N GLU A 102 11.19 12.35 -19.92
CA GLU A 102 10.61 12.49 -21.26
C GLU A 102 10.74 13.93 -21.76
N ARG A 103 10.48 14.93 -20.90
CA ARG A 103 10.65 16.36 -21.23
C ARG A 103 12.09 16.69 -21.63
N LYS A 104 13.07 16.24 -20.84
CA LYS A 104 14.51 16.44 -21.13
C LYS A 104 14.94 15.75 -22.43
N TYR A 105 14.37 14.60 -22.75
CA TYR A 105 14.68 13.89 -23.99
C TYR A 105 14.17 14.64 -25.24
N LYS A 106 12.91 15.12 -25.20
CA LYS A 106 12.30 15.93 -26.26
C LYS A 106 13.06 17.23 -26.52
N ALA A 107 13.53 17.88 -25.45
CA ALA A 107 14.35 19.09 -25.57
C ALA A 107 15.68 18.86 -26.32
N LYS A 108 16.25 17.64 -26.28
CA LYS A 108 17.52 17.31 -26.94
C LYS A 108 17.38 16.76 -28.36
N HIS A 109 16.31 16.02 -28.64
CA HIS A 109 16.14 15.27 -29.90
C HIS A 109 14.99 15.81 -30.77
N GLY A 110 14.38 16.94 -30.38
CA GLY A 110 13.24 17.56 -31.06
C GLY A 110 11.89 16.98 -30.62
N GLU A 111 10.83 17.79 -30.74
CA GLU A 111 9.49 17.48 -30.21
C GLU A 111 8.86 16.19 -30.73
N ASN A 112 9.23 15.75 -31.94
CA ASN A 112 8.70 14.54 -32.58
C ASN A 112 9.29 13.24 -32.02
N THR A 113 10.32 13.29 -31.18
CA THR A 113 10.96 12.09 -30.63
C THR A 113 10.37 11.72 -29.26
N LYS A 114 10.04 10.43 -29.07
CA LYS A 114 9.46 9.91 -27.81
C LYS A 114 10.35 8.82 -27.22
N LEU A 115 10.81 9.01 -25.99
CA LEU A 115 11.62 8.02 -25.26
C LEU A 115 10.81 6.76 -24.90
N TYR A 116 9.50 6.92 -24.66
CA TYR A 116 8.58 5.81 -24.39
C TYR A 116 7.45 5.85 -25.41
N ASN A 117 7.24 4.74 -26.13
CA ASN A 117 6.20 4.63 -27.15
C ASN A 117 4.76 4.89 -26.64
N ASN A 118 4.53 4.84 -25.32
CA ASN A 118 3.29 5.26 -24.67
C ASN A 118 3.54 5.62 -23.19
N THR A 119 3.67 6.89 -22.83
CA THR A 119 3.85 7.31 -21.42
C THR A 119 2.62 7.11 -20.54
N GLY A 120 1.41 7.12 -21.11
CA GLY A 120 0.16 6.93 -20.37
C GLY A 120 -0.32 5.48 -20.18
N LYS A 121 0.29 4.48 -20.85
CA LYS A 121 -0.10 3.07 -20.67
C LYS A 121 0.87 2.42 -19.69
N LYS A 122 0.33 1.80 -18.61
CA LYS A 122 1.06 0.89 -17.71
C LYS A 122 1.71 -0.26 -18.51
N HIS A 123 2.87 -0.04 -19.11
CA HIS A 123 3.60 -1.00 -19.92
C HIS A 123 5.08 -0.97 -19.52
N GLY A 124 5.69 -2.15 -19.37
CA GLY A 124 7.08 -2.29 -18.91
C GLY A 124 7.25 -2.00 -17.42
N GLY A 125 8.30 -1.27 -17.06
CA GLY A 125 8.70 -1.03 -15.66
C GLY A 125 7.65 -0.31 -14.81
N LEU A 126 6.83 0.59 -15.37
CA LEU A 126 5.79 1.29 -14.63
C LEU A 126 4.66 0.37 -14.13
N TRP A 127 4.38 -0.72 -14.87
CA TRP A 127 3.41 -1.71 -14.42
C TRP A 127 3.95 -2.53 -13.24
N TRP A 128 5.24 -2.89 -13.28
CA TRP A 128 5.89 -3.62 -12.19
C TRP A 128 6.01 -2.79 -10.91
N THR A 129 6.43 -1.53 -11.00
CA THR A 129 6.48 -0.67 -9.81
C THR A 129 5.10 -0.46 -9.20
N TYR A 130 4.06 -0.33 -10.03
CA TYR A 130 2.68 -0.28 -9.57
C TYR A 130 2.25 -1.58 -8.87
N LEU A 131 2.50 -2.73 -9.49
CA LEU A 131 2.10 -4.03 -8.94
C LEU A 131 2.80 -4.32 -7.60
N ILE A 132 4.13 -4.09 -7.54
CA ILE A 132 4.91 -4.22 -6.30
C ILE A 132 4.38 -3.28 -5.23
N SER A 133 4.01 -2.05 -5.58
CA SER A 133 3.44 -1.12 -4.61
C SER A 133 2.10 -1.61 -4.02
N LEU A 134 1.25 -2.26 -4.82
CA LEU A 134 -0.02 -2.82 -4.34
C LEU A 134 0.20 -4.01 -3.40
N PHE A 135 1.13 -4.90 -3.74
CA PHE A 135 1.50 -6.00 -2.84
C PHE A 135 2.11 -5.48 -1.54
N ALA A 136 3.03 -4.51 -1.62
CA ALA A 136 3.62 -3.88 -0.43
C ALA A 136 2.56 -3.23 0.46
N LYS A 137 1.62 -2.46 -0.10
CA LYS A 137 0.50 -1.87 0.65
C LYS A 137 -0.35 -2.94 1.33
N THR A 138 -0.73 -3.96 0.58
CA THR A 138 -1.55 -5.06 1.11
C THR A 138 -0.83 -5.78 2.24
N GLY A 139 0.45 -6.10 2.07
CA GLY A 139 1.28 -6.75 3.09
C GLY A 139 1.45 -5.88 4.34
N ILE A 140 1.71 -4.58 4.18
CA ILE A 140 1.81 -3.64 5.30
C ILE A 140 0.49 -3.56 6.08
N GLU A 141 -0.65 -3.40 5.39
CA GLU A 141 -1.97 -3.35 6.04
C GLU A 141 -2.25 -4.64 6.84
N ILE A 142 -2.00 -5.80 6.24
CA ILE A 142 -2.19 -7.10 6.91
C ILE A 142 -1.26 -7.22 8.12
N ALA A 143 0.02 -6.84 7.98
CA ALA A 143 0.99 -6.92 9.07
C ALA A 143 0.58 -6.05 10.26
N PHE A 144 0.18 -4.80 10.02
CA PHE A 144 -0.28 -3.91 11.10
C PHE A 144 -1.58 -4.38 11.76
N LEU A 145 -2.55 -4.88 10.98
CA LEU A 145 -3.76 -5.49 11.55
C LEU A 145 -3.43 -6.73 12.40
N TYR A 146 -2.51 -7.57 11.94
CA TYR A 146 -2.05 -8.73 12.68
C TYR A 146 -1.34 -8.34 13.99
N ILE A 147 -0.45 -7.35 13.95
CA ILE A 147 0.23 -6.81 15.13
C ILE A 147 -0.80 -6.25 16.13
N LEU A 148 -1.75 -5.43 15.67
CA LEU A 148 -2.82 -4.89 16.51
C LEU A 148 -3.66 -6.02 17.15
N HIS A 149 -4.02 -7.03 16.37
CA HIS A 149 -4.80 -8.17 16.88
C HIS A 149 -4.03 -8.97 17.94
N ARG A 150 -2.72 -9.13 17.78
CA ARG A 150 -1.84 -9.86 18.71
C ARG A 150 -1.57 -9.09 20.00
N ILE A 151 -1.37 -7.76 19.92
CA ILE A 151 -1.10 -6.93 21.10
C ILE A 151 -2.38 -6.72 21.91
N TYR A 152 -3.52 -6.48 21.26
CA TYR A 152 -4.76 -6.06 21.92
C TYR A 152 -5.85 -7.13 21.97
N ASN A 153 -5.45 -8.42 22.02
CA ASN A 153 -6.33 -9.59 22.18
C ASN A 153 -7.70 -9.44 21.49
N SER A 154 -7.68 -9.37 20.15
CA SER A 154 -8.89 -9.24 19.32
C SER A 154 -9.61 -7.88 19.39
N PHE A 155 -8.85 -6.79 19.45
CA PHE A 155 -9.36 -5.40 19.43
C PHE A 155 -10.29 -5.07 20.61
N TYR A 156 -10.21 -5.84 21.68
CA TYR A 156 -11.05 -5.67 22.85
C TYR A 156 -10.34 -4.83 23.90
N LEU A 157 -10.93 -3.68 24.21
CA LEU A 157 -10.47 -2.82 25.29
C LEU A 157 -11.44 -2.95 26.48
N PRO A 158 -11.08 -3.64 27.57
CA PRO A 158 -11.90 -3.72 28.76
C PRO A 158 -11.99 -2.34 29.45
N ARG A 159 -13.01 -2.15 30.29
CA ARG A 159 -13.12 -0.92 31.11
C ARG A 159 -12.17 -0.93 32.31
N LEU A 160 -11.79 -2.11 32.76
CA LEU A 160 -10.96 -2.34 33.94
C LEU A 160 -9.95 -3.44 33.65
N VAL A 161 -8.72 -3.24 34.13
CA VAL A 161 -7.63 -4.22 34.11
C VAL A 161 -7.10 -4.43 35.52
N LYS A 162 -6.64 -5.64 35.82
CA LYS A 162 -6.16 -6.03 37.15
C LYS A 162 -4.64 -6.17 37.15
N CYS A 163 -3.95 -5.17 37.69
CA CYS A 163 -2.49 -5.07 37.61
C CYS A 163 -1.79 -5.61 38.86
N GLU A 164 -0.74 -6.42 38.68
CA GLU A 164 0.09 -7.00 39.74
C GLU A 164 1.59 -6.66 39.56
N VAL A 165 1.90 -5.55 38.90
CA VAL A 165 3.28 -5.18 38.53
C VAL A 165 3.94 -4.36 39.65
N SER A 166 5.21 -4.63 39.98
CA SER A 166 5.97 -3.79 40.92
C SER A 166 6.08 -2.33 40.44
N PRO A 167 5.81 -1.29 41.26
CA PRO A 167 5.79 -1.29 42.74
C PRO A 167 4.38 -1.41 43.37
N CYS A 168 3.39 -1.98 42.68
CA CYS A 168 2.05 -2.13 43.24
C CYS A 168 2.04 -3.13 44.42
N PRO A 169 1.37 -2.82 45.55
CA PRO A 169 1.47 -3.61 46.77
C PRO A 169 0.72 -4.94 46.71
N ASN A 170 -0.33 -5.01 45.89
CA ASN A 170 -1.18 -6.18 45.64
C ASN A 170 -1.78 -6.04 44.22
N ILE A 171 -2.69 -6.93 43.84
CA ILE A 171 -3.51 -6.76 42.64
C ILE A 171 -4.38 -5.52 42.81
N VAL A 172 -4.17 -4.51 41.96
CA VAL A 172 -4.93 -3.26 41.94
C VAL A 172 -5.86 -3.22 40.72
N ASP A 173 -7.03 -2.63 40.93
CA ASP A 173 -7.97 -2.36 39.85
C ASP A 173 -7.61 -1.03 39.18
N CYS A 174 -7.33 -1.06 37.88
CA CYS A 174 -7.07 0.13 37.07
C CYS A 174 -8.16 0.31 36.01
N TYR A 175 -8.70 1.52 35.94
CA TYR A 175 -9.76 1.94 35.03
C TYR A 175 -9.16 2.64 33.83
N ILE A 176 -9.61 2.26 32.64
CA ILE A 176 -9.17 2.86 31.38
C ILE A 176 -10.16 3.96 30.99
N GLY A 177 -9.68 5.17 30.75
CA GLY A 177 -10.47 6.29 30.24
C GLY A 177 -11.06 6.05 28.85
N HIS A 178 -12.31 6.49 28.66
CA HIS A 178 -13.07 6.44 27.40
C HIS A 178 -13.00 5.11 26.62
N PRO A 179 -13.18 3.94 27.26
CA PRO A 179 -12.89 2.65 26.63
C PRO A 179 -13.89 2.33 25.50
N THR A 180 -15.13 2.80 25.60
CA THR A 180 -16.16 2.65 24.56
C THR A 180 -15.86 3.50 23.33
N GLU A 181 -15.44 4.74 23.52
CA GLU A 181 -15.07 5.64 22.41
C GLU A 181 -13.83 5.09 21.69
N LYS A 182 -12.79 4.73 22.45
CA LYS A 182 -11.59 4.09 21.92
C LYS A 182 -11.93 2.86 21.09
N LYS A 183 -12.81 1.99 21.60
CA LYS A 183 -13.26 0.79 20.89
C LYS A 183 -13.98 1.11 19.57
N VAL A 184 -14.87 2.11 19.57
CA VAL A 184 -15.59 2.56 18.36
C VAL A 184 -14.62 3.07 17.30
N PHE A 185 -13.69 3.96 17.67
CA PHE A 185 -12.66 4.46 16.75
C PHE A 185 -11.75 3.33 16.22
N THR A 186 -11.37 2.38 17.08
CA THR A 186 -10.61 1.19 16.66
C THR A 186 -11.36 0.39 15.61
N TYR A 187 -12.66 0.14 15.76
CA TYR A 187 -13.43 -0.58 14.75
C TYR A 187 -13.56 0.18 13.43
N PHE A 188 -13.73 1.51 13.46
CA PHE A 188 -13.73 2.31 12.23
C PHE A 188 -12.39 2.21 11.49
N MET A 189 -11.28 2.30 12.22
CA MET A 189 -9.94 2.19 11.65
C MET A 189 -9.66 0.79 11.08
N VAL A 190 -10.00 -0.26 11.82
CA VAL A 190 -9.86 -1.66 11.38
C VAL A 190 -10.76 -1.95 10.18
N GLY A 191 -12.01 -1.48 10.18
CA GLY A 191 -12.95 -1.64 9.07
C GLY A 191 -12.47 -0.92 7.80
N ALA A 192 -11.96 0.31 7.93
CA ALA A 192 -11.35 1.03 6.82
C ALA A 192 -10.11 0.31 6.26
N SER A 193 -9.24 -0.24 7.12
CA SER A 193 -8.10 -1.07 6.70
C SER A 193 -8.54 -2.33 5.98
N ALA A 194 -9.55 -3.04 6.47
CA ALA A 194 -10.10 -4.23 5.81
C ALA A 194 -10.65 -3.89 4.42
N LEU A 195 -11.39 -2.79 4.29
CA LEU A 195 -11.89 -2.30 3.00
C LEU A 195 -10.73 -1.95 2.06
N CYS A 196 -9.67 -1.30 2.54
CA CYS A 196 -8.46 -1.03 1.76
C CYS A 196 -7.79 -2.31 1.26
N ILE A 197 -7.69 -3.34 2.09
CA ILE A 197 -7.12 -4.64 1.70
C ILE A 197 -7.95 -5.25 0.57
N VAL A 198 -9.27 -5.31 0.71
CA VAL A 198 -10.18 -5.85 -0.32
C VAL A 198 -10.03 -5.06 -1.63
N LEU A 199 -10.05 -3.73 -1.59
CA LEU A 199 -9.90 -2.89 -2.77
C LEU A 199 -8.53 -3.09 -3.45
N ASN A 200 -7.44 -3.17 -2.69
CA ASN A 200 -6.11 -3.45 -3.22
C ASN A 200 -6.03 -4.83 -3.89
N ILE A 201 -6.61 -5.86 -3.26
CA ILE A 201 -6.68 -7.22 -3.81
C ILE A 201 -7.49 -7.25 -5.11
N CYS A 202 -8.67 -6.62 -5.14
CA CYS A 202 -9.49 -6.49 -6.35
C CYS A 202 -8.72 -5.79 -7.48
N GLU A 203 -7.94 -4.75 -7.17
CA GLU A 203 -7.12 -4.07 -8.16
C GLU A 203 -5.98 -4.95 -8.70
N ILE A 204 -5.31 -5.71 -7.83
CA ILE A 204 -4.28 -6.69 -8.22
C ILE A 204 -4.89 -7.70 -9.21
N PHE A 205 -6.04 -8.30 -8.87
CA PHE A 205 -6.72 -9.25 -9.74
C PHE A 205 -7.14 -8.63 -11.09
N TYR A 206 -7.71 -7.43 -11.07
CA TYR A 206 -8.08 -6.73 -12.30
C TYR A 206 -6.87 -6.51 -13.23
N LEU A 207 -5.72 -6.09 -12.67
CA LEU A 207 -4.52 -5.84 -13.46
C LEU A 207 -3.91 -7.12 -14.04
N ILE A 208 -3.89 -8.20 -13.26
CA ILE A 208 -3.42 -9.52 -13.71
C ILE A 208 -4.33 -10.04 -14.83
N TYR A 209 -5.65 -10.02 -14.62
CA TYR A 209 -6.63 -10.46 -15.61
C TYR A 209 -6.50 -9.68 -16.93
N LYS A 210 -6.44 -8.35 -16.86
CA LYS A 210 -6.28 -7.49 -18.03
C LYS A 210 -4.97 -7.80 -18.78
N ARG A 211 -3.88 -8.09 -18.05
CA ARG A 211 -2.59 -8.46 -18.65
C ARG A 211 -2.68 -9.80 -19.38
N ILE A 212 -3.28 -10.82 -18.77
CA ILE A 212 -3.47 -12.15 -19.36
C ILE A 212 -4.28 -12.04 -20.66
N VAL A 213 -5.41 -11.32 -20.65
CA VAL A 213 -6.26 -11.13 -21.83
C VAL A 213 -5.51 -10.41 -22.96
N GLN A 214 -4.69 -9.40 -22.64
CA GLN A 214 -3.86 -8.70 -23.63
C GLN A 214 -2.78 -9.61 -24.23
N CYS A 215 -2.12 -10.42 -23.41
CA CYS A 215 -1.13 -11.40 -23.87
C CYS A 215 -1.78 -12.46 -24.78
N ALA A 216 -2.94 -13.01 -24.39
CA ALA A 216 -3.68 -13.98 -25.18
C ALA A 216 -4.12 -13.41 -26.54
N LYS A 217 -4.62 -12.16 -26.57
CA LYS A 217 -4.95 -11.47 -27.83
C LYS A 217 -3.71 -11.26 -28.71
N LYS A 218 -2.54 -10.97 -28.13
CA LYS A 218 -1.28 -10.79 -28.86
C LYS A 218 -0.79 -12.11 -29.47
N VAL A 219 -0.87 -13.23 -28.74
CA VAL A 219 -0.55 -14.58 -29.24
C VAL A 219 -1.50 -14.97 -30.37
N LYS A 220 -2.82 -14.77 -30.20
CA LYS A 220 -3.82 -15.07 -31.24
C LYS A 220 -3.63 -14.23 -32.51
N ARG A 221 -3.15 -12.99 -32.39
CA ARG A 221 -2.79 -12.14 -33.55
C ARG A 221 -1.53 -12.65 -34.26
N ARG A 222 -0.51 -13.06 -33.50
CA ARG A 222 0.74 -13.64 -34.04
C ARG A 222 0.50 -14.98 -34.76
N ASN A 223 -0.43 -15.81 -34.27
CA ASN A 223 -0.80 -17.05 -34.94
C ASN A 223 -1.63 -16.80 -36.22
N ARG A 224 -2.39 -15.70 -36.32
CA ARG A 224 -3.14 -15.34 -37.53
C ARG A 224 -2.28 -14.72 -38.64
N PHE A 225 -1.22 -14.01 -38.26
CA PHE A 225 -0.24 -13.44 -39.20
C PHE A 225 1.16 -13.88 -38.76
N PRO A 226 1.59 -15.10 -39.12
CA PRO A 226 2.96 -15.52 -38.89
C PRO A 226 3.91 -14.57 -39.64
N PRO A 227 5.07 -14.21 -39.07
CA PRO A 227 6.05 -13.38 -39.75
C PRO A 227 6.43 -14.05 -41.08
N TYR A 228 6.33 -13.31 -42.18
CA TYR A 228 6.77 -13.77 -43.50
C TYR A 228 8.26 -14.14 -43.41
N ARG A 229 8.57 -15.44 -43.46
CA ARG A 229 9.96 -15.90 -43.64
C ARG A 229 10.33 -15.68 -45.11
N PRO A 230 11.34 -14.87 -45.43
CA PRO A 230 11.85 -14.77 -46.79
C PRO A 230 12.24 -16.16 -47.31
N SER A 231 11.89 -16.45 -48.56
CA SER A 231 12.19 -17.72 -49.24
C SER A 231 13.67 -18.10 -49.22
N ALA A 232 14.58 -17.12 -49.17
CA ALA A 232 16.02 -17.32 -49.08
C ALA A 232 16.45 -18.16 -47.85
N ILE A 233 15.85 -17.91 -46.68
CA ILE A 233 16.20 -18.62 -45.44
C ILE A 233 15.66 -20.07 -45.48
N ARG A 234 14.54 -20.30 -46.16
CA ARG A 234 13.98 -21.65 -46.33
C ARG A 234 14.78 -22.49 -47.33
N LEU A 235 15.40 -21.85 -48.34
CA LEU A 235 16.31 -22.53 -49.26
C LEU A 235 17.64 -22.88 -48.58
N GLU A 236 18.23 -21.98 -47.81
CA GLU A 236 19.46 -22.28 -47.06
C GLU A 236 19.27 -23.42 -46.05
N GLU A 237 18.13 -23.49 -45.35
CA GLU A 237 17.81 -24.61 -44.46
C GLU A 237 17.63 -25.93 -45.22
N LYS A 238 16.98 -25.91 -46.40
CA LYS A 238 16.85 -27.10 -47.26
C LYS A 238 18.19 -27.56 -47.84
N ILE A 239 19.05 -26.63 -48.27
CA ILE A 239 20.38 -26.93 -48.80
C ILE A 239 21.26 -27.51 -47.69
N ARG A 240 21.23 -26.91 -46.49
CA ARG A 240 21.98 -27.41 -45.31
C ARG A 240 21.47 -28.76 -44.81
N ALA A 241 20.18 -29.05 -44.94
CA ALA A 241 19.60 -30.35 -44.61
C ALA A 241 19.91 -31.44 -45.66
N SER A 242 20.19 -31.06 -46.91
CA SER A 242 20.44 -32.00 -48.01
C SER A 242 21.93 -32.29 -48.26
N ALA A 243 22.85 -31.56 -47.63
CA ALA A 243 24.29 -31.77 -47.76
C ALA A 243 25.01 -31.66 -46.39
N PRO A 244 24.99 -32.73 -45.56
CA PRO A 244 25.63 -32.72 -44.24
C PRO A 244 27.17 -32.78 -44.26
N ASN A 245 27.82 -33.03 -45.39
CA ASN A 245 29.28 -33.25 -45.48
C ASN A 245 29.97 -32.41 -46.58
N LEU A 246 29.91 -31.08 -46.50
CA LEU A 246 30.90 -30.24 -47.18
C LEU A 246 31.79 -29.58 -46.13
N SER A 247 32.80 -30.31 -45.69
CA SER A 247 33.96 -29.76 -45.00
C SER A 247 34.67 -28.80 -45.94
N ILE A 248 34.66 -27.51 -45.62
CA ILE A 248 35.53 -26.52 -46.24
C ILE A 248 36.94 -26.81 -45.72
N SER A 249 37.79 -27.39 -46.57
CA SER A 249 39.25 -27.29 -46.48
C SER A 249 39.71 -25.98 -47.11
#